data_AF-Q8RD16-F1
#
_entry.id   AF-Q8RD16-F1
#
_cell.length_a   1.000
_cell.length_b   1.000
_cell.length_c   1.000
_cell.angle_alpha   90.00
_cell.angle_beta   90.00
_cell.angle_gamma   90.00
#
_symmetry.space_group_name_H-M   'P 1'
#
loop_
_entity.id
_entity.type
_entity.pdbx_description
1 polymer ?
#
loop_
_entity_poly.entity_id
_entity_poly.type
_entity_poly.pdbx_seq_one_letter_code
_entity_poly.pdbx_strand_id
1 'polypeptide(L)'
;MKVDTIFDLASVTKVMGTTQAIMKLVYENRLKVADKVVEFIPEFGQNGKEDITISDLLTHTSGLPAWKPIYYHASNSKDSLKYICALHLEYKPGTNRKYSDIGFMVLGYVIEIITGKRLDVYLREEIYLPLGMKNTLFNPFKYLENPRDKVAATSWGNPYEYKMIKEKNVYQVEENINEWNKWRNYTLIGEANDGNCFYANEGIAGHAGLFSTVSDLAVLGQLMLNGAFL
;
A
#
# COMPACT_ATOMS: atom_id res chain seq x y z
N MET A 1 9.83 24.69 5.88
CA MET A 1 9.60 23.30 6.33
C MET A 1 9.92 23.25 7.81
N LYS A 2 9.06 22.62 8.64
CA LYS A 2 9.20 22.52 10.10
C LYS A 2 9.47 21.06 10.49
N VAL A 3 9.96 20.82 11.70
CA VAL A 3 10.25 19.45 12.20
C VAL A 3 9.01 18.58 12.36
N ASP A 4 7.84 19.19 12.51
CA ASP A 4 6.53 18.56 12.62
C ASP A 4 5.77 18.51 11.28
N THR A 5 6.42 18.85 10.16
CA THR A 5 5.82 18.73 8.83
C THR A 5 5.55 17.26 8.52
N ILE A 6 4.33 16.98 8.05
CA ILE A 6 3.85 15.66 7.67
C ILE A 6 4.03 15.47 6.16
N PHE A 7 4.56 14.32 5.75
CA PHE A 7 4.87 14.00 4.35
C PHE A 7 4.10 12.77 3.88
N ASP A 8 3.72 12.75 2.58
CA ASP A 8 3.34 11.51 1.90
C ASP A 8 4.56 10.59 1.87
N LEU A 9 4.42 9.40 2.47
CA LEU A 9 5.52 8.45 2.62
C LEU A 9 5.73 7.57 1.39
N ALA A 10 4.82 7.62 0.41
CA ALA A 10 4.84 6.72 -0.74
C ALA A 10 5.09 5.26 -0.30
N SER A 11 6.07 4.58 -0.89
CA SER A 11 6.40 3.19 -0.59
C SER A 11 6.98 2.91 0.81
N VAL A 12 7.37 3.93 1.59
CA VAL A 12 7.74 3.71 3.00
C VAL A 12 6.54 3.15 3.80
N THR A 13 5.31 3.36 3.32
CA THR A 13 4.09 2.69 3.79
C THR A 13 4.24 1.17 3.92
N LYS A 14 4.96 0.53 2.98
CA LYS A 14 5.19 -0.92 2.99
C LYS A 14 5.85 -1.36 4.29
N VAL A 15 6.94 -0.69 4.66
CA VAL A 15 7.76 -1.06 5.82
C VAL A 15 7.16 -0.54 7.11
N MET A 16 6.61 0.68 7.11
CA MET A 16 6.13 1.36 8.33
C MET A 16 4.69 1.01 8.69
N GLY A 17 3.90 0.49 7.75
CA GLY A 17 2.53 0.05 8.00
C GLY A 17 2.37 -1.44 7.74
N THR A 18 2.34 -1.83 6.47
CA THR A 18 1.92 -3.18 6.06
C THR A 18 2.80 -4.28 6.66
N THR A 19 4.12 -4.16 6.58
CA THR A 19 5.03 -5.13 7.20
C THR A 19 4.86 -5.17 8.73
N GLN A 20 4.65 -4.04 9.40
CA GLN A 20 4.42 -4.01 10.85
C GLN A 20 3.14 -4.76 11.22
N ALA A 21 2.05 -4.53 10.47
CA ALA A 21 0.80 -5.24 10.68
C ALA A 21 0.93 -6.75 10.42
N ILE A 22 1.57 -7.16 9.33
CA ILE A 22 1.76 -8.60 9.04
C ILE A 22 2.60 -9.26 10.15
N MET A 23 3.73 -8.64 10.54
CA MET A 23 4.56 -9.21 11.60
C MET A 23 3.82 -9.24 12.95
N LYS A 24 2.91 -8.30 13.21
CA LYS A 24 2.08 -8.29 14.42
C LYS A 24 1.10 -9.44 14.45
N LEU A 25 0.43 -9.68 13.32
CA LEU A 25 -0.44 -10.84 13.16
C LEU A 25 0.34 -12.16 13.26
N VAL A 26 1.60 -12.21 12.82
CA VAL A 26 2.50 -13.37 13.04
C VAL A 26 2.79 -13.58 14.52
N TYR A 27 3.19 -12.52 15.24
CA TYR A 27 3.47 -12.58 16.67
C TYR A 27 2.24 -13.03 17.48
N GLU A 28 1.05 -12.58 17.08
CA GLU A 28 -0.24 -12.96 17.67
C GLU A 28 -0.72 -14.38 17.25
N ASN A 29 0.07 -15.12 16.47
CA ASN A 29 -0.28 -16.44 15.90
C ASN A 29 -1.57 -16.43 15.07
N ARG A 30 -1.90 -15.30 14.44
CA ARG A 30 -3.09 -15.15 13.58
C ARG A 30 -2.82 -15.48 12.12
N LEU A 31 -1.54 -15.49 11.72
CA LEU A 31 -1.05 -16.00 10.44
C LEU A 31 0.41 -16.43 10.59
N LYS A 32 0.94 -17.18 9.63
CA LYS A 32 2.37 -17.44 9.45
C LYS A 32 2.80 -16.90 8.11
N VAL A 33 4.08 -16.51 8.00
CA VAL A 33 4.64 -16.06 6.72
C VAL A 33 4.63 -17.15 5.64
N ALA A 34 4.53 -18.42 6.04
CA ALA A 34 4.43 -19.57 5.13
C ALA A 34 3.00 -19.89 4.69
N ASP A 35 1.97 -19.26 5.30
CA ASP A 35 0.58 -19.49 4.92
C ASP A 35 0.36 -19.00 3.49
N LYS A 36 -0.51 -19.69 2.75
CA LYS A 36 -0.85 -19.32 1.38
C LYS A 36 -1.88 -18.19 1.40
N VAL A 37 -1.76 -17.27 0.44
CA VAL A 37 -2.73 -16.17 0.29
C VAL A 37 -4.15 -16.68 0.08
N VAL A 38 -4.30 -17.81 -0.62
CA VAL A 38 -5.61 -18.44 -0.91
C VAL A 38 -6.35 -18.94 0.33
N GLU A 39 -5.66 -19.12 1.46
CA GLU A 39 -6.30 -19.46 2.74
C GLU A 39 -7.13 -18.28 3.28
N PHE A 40 -6.76 -17.05 2.91
CA PHE A 40 -7.45 -15.82 3.30
C PHE A 40 -8.32 -15.25 2.18
N ILE A 41 -7.88 -15.38 0.93
CA ILE A 41 -8.56 -14.87 -0.27
C ILE A 41 -8.67 -16.00 -1.30
N PRO A 42 -9.69 -16.88 -1.23
CA PRO A 42 -9.80 -18.04 -2.11
C PRO A 42 -9.77 -17.70 -3.60
N GLU A 43 -10.42 -16.61 -4.01
CA GLU A 43 -10.44 -16.15 -5.40
C GLU A 43 -9.07 -15.70 -5.92
N PHE A 44 -8.08 -15.46 -5.04
CA PHE A 44 -6.72 -15.13 -5.44
C PHE A 44 -6.04 -16.29 -6.17
N GLY A 45 -6.45 -17.54 -5.95
CA GLY A 45 -5.81 -18.72 -6.51
C GLY A 45 -5.91 -18.87 -8.03
N GLN A 46 -6.52 -17.94 -8.75
CA GLN A 46 -6.60 -18.00 -10.22
C GLN A 46 -5.23 -17.84 -10.87
N ASN A 47 -5.06 -18.34 -12.10
CA ASN A 47 -3.92 -18.04 -12.98
C ASN A 47 -2.53 -18.37 -12.37
N GLY A 48 -2.41 -19.49 -11.66
CA GLY A 48 -1.11 -19.98 -11.14
C GLY A 48 -0.70 -19.36 -9.80
N LYS A 49 -1.63 -18.73 -9.07
CA LYS A 49 -1.40 -18.02 -7.82
C LYS A 49 -1.73 -18.84 -6.56
N GLU A 50 -2.10 -20.11 -6.72
CA GLU A 50 -2.58 -21.03 -5.67
C GLU A 50 -1.54 -21.27 -4.57
N ASP A 51 -0.26 -21.21 -4.93
CA ASP A 51 0.86 -21.53 -4.04
C ASP A 51 1.60 -20.31 -3.49
N ILE A 52 1.18 -19.08 -3.82
CA ILE A 52 1.84 -17.87 -3.33
C ILE A 52 1.63 -17.74 -1.81
N THR A 53 2.74 -17.57 -1.10
CA THR A 53 2.75 -17.38 0.36
C THR A 53 2.76 -15.89 0.75
N ILE A 54 2.45 -15.61 2.01
CA ILE A 54 2.65 -14.27 2.60
C ILE A 54 4.12 -13.82 2.47
N SER A 55 5.08 -14.74 2.66
CA SER A 55 6.50 -14.45 2.47
C SER A 55 6.81 -14.00 1.05
N ASP A 56 6.25 -14.67 0.04
CA ASP A 56 6.50 -14.30 -1.37
C ASP A 56 6.06 -12.87 -1.69
N LEU A 57 4.97 -12.41 -1.08
CA LEU A 57 4.50 -11.03 -1.20
C LEU A 57 5.45 -10.06 -0.50
N LEU A 58 5.86 -10.37 0.75
CA LEU A 58 6.77 -9.54 1.55
C LEU A 58 8.14 -9.38 0.89
N THR A 59 8.65 -10.44 0.24
CA THR A 59 10.00 -10.46 -0.36
C THR A 59 10.03 -10.05 -1.82
N HIS A 60 8.86 -9.76 -2.41
CA HIS A 60 8.69 -9.43 -3.83
C HIS A 60 9.13 -10.57 -4.78
N THR A 61 8.80 -11.81 -4.42
CA THR A 61 9.13 -13.04 -5.17
C THR A 61 7.89 -13.78 -5.68
N SER A 62 6.71 -13.16 -5.61
CA SER A 62 5.43 -13.80 -5.92
C SER A 62 5.13 -14.02 -7.40
N GLY A 63 5.89 -13.43 -8.32
CA GLY A 63 5.56 -13.46 -9.74
C GLY A 63 4.52 -12.43 -10.19
N LEU A 64 3.88 -11.71 -9.27
CA LEU A 64 2.90 -10.68 -9.61
C LEU A 64 3.55 -9.55 -10.44
N PRO A 65 2.80 -8.91 -11.35
CA PRO A 65 3.28 -7.73 -12.04
C PRO A 65 3.75 -6.67 -11.04
N ALA A 66 4.79 -5.94 -11.42
CA ALA A 66 5.35 -4.90 -10.56
C ALA A 66 4.33 -3.79 -10.30
N TRP A 67 3.61 -3.38 -11.36
CA TRP A 67 2.57 -2.36 -11.33
C TRP A 67 1.60 -2.56 -12.49
N LYS A 68 0.33 -2.21 -12.28
CA LYS A 68 -0.73 -2.07 -13.28
C LYS A 68 -1.58 -0.85 -12.92
N PRO A 69 -2.20 -0.14 -13.87
CA PRO A 69 -3.05 1.00 -13.56
C PRO A 69 -4.46 0.57 -13.16
N ILE A 70 -4.55 -0.05 -11.99
CA ILE A 70 -5.79 -0.63 -11.43
C ILE A 70 -6.90 0.43 -11.34
N TYR A 71 -6.54 1.71 -11.19
CA TYR A 71 -7.52 2.81 -11.20
C TYR A 71 -8.33 2.94 -12.49
N TYR A 72 -7.89 2.39 -13.63
CA TYR A 72 -8.73 2.28 -14.83
C TYR A 72 -9.88 1.27 -14.67
N HIS A 73 -9.74 0.30 -13.76
CA HIS A 73 -10.62 -0.85 -13.61
C HIS A 73 -11.38 -0.88 -12.28
N ALA A 74 -10.99 -0.02 -11.33
CA ALA A 74 -11.55 -0.01 -9.99
C ALA A 74 -11.62 1.41 -9.41
N SER A 75 -12.64 1.63 -8.58
CA SER A 75 -12.84 2.87 -7.81
C SER A 75 -12.95 2.64 -6.30
N ASN A 76 -12.79 1.39 -5.86
CA ASN A 76 -12.87 0.95 -4.47
C ASN A 76 -12.04 -0.33 -4.27
N SER A 77 -11.71 -0.64 -3.01
CA SER A 77 -10.83 -1.76 -2.65
C SER A 77 -11.35 -3.12 -3.11
N LYS A 78 -12.67 -3.33 -3.09
CA LYS A 78 -13.30 -4.58 -3.55
C LYS A 78 -13.06 -4.82 -5.03
N ASP A 79 -13.30 -3.82 -5.87
CA ASP A 79 -13.05 -3.93 -7.32
C ASP A 79 -11.55 -4.01 -7.63
N SER A 80 -10.71 -3.34 -6.83
CA SER A 80 -9.25 -3.42 -6.94
C SER A 80 -8.76 -4.84 -6.64
N LEU A 81 -9.24 -5.47 -5.56
CA LEU A 81 -8.92 -6.86 -5.23
C LEU A 81 -9.39 -7.80 -6.34
N LYS A 82 -10.62 -7.64 -6.84
CA LYS A 82 -11.16 -8.45 -7.94
C LYS A 82 -10.27 -8.39 -9.19
N TYR A 83 -9.81 -7.20 -9.57
CA TYR A 83 -8.88 -7.03 -10.69
C TYR A 83 -7.56 -7.77 -10.43
N ILE A 84 -6.99 -7.62 -9.22
CA ILE A 84 -5.73 -8.28 -8.85
C ILE A 84 -5.85 -9.82 -8.90
N CYS A 85 -6.97 -10.38 -8.42
CA CYS A 85 -7.22 -11.82 -8.47
C CYS A 85 -7.23 -12.35 -9.91
N ALA A 86 -7.67 -11.55 -10.89
CA ALA A 86 -7.70 -11.94 -12.31
C ALA A 86 -6.34 -11.78 -13.03
N LEU A 87 -5.31 -11.19 -12.40
CA LEU A 87 -4.01 -11.01 -13.03
C LEU A 87 -3.28 -12.35 -13.23
N HIS A 88 -2.46 -12.42 -14.28
CA HIS A 88 -1.53 -13.51 -14.52
C HIS A 88 -0.17 -13.19 -13.91
N LEU A 89 0.58 -14.24 -13.56
CA LEU A 89 1.97 -14.10 -13.12
C LEU A 89 2.89 -13.83 -14.32
N GLU A 90 3.92 -13.00 -14.09
CA GLU A 90 4.99 -12.76 -15.06
C GLU A 90 6.07 -13.85 -15.01
N TYR A 91 6.19 -14.55 -13.87
CA TYR A 91 7.14 -15.63 -13.65
C TYR A 91 6.66 -16.53 -12.51
N LYS A 92 7.22 -17.73 -12.40
CA LYS A 92 6.87 -18.67 -11.33
C LYS A 92 7.25 -18.12 -9.95
N PRO A 93 6.38 -18.23 -8.92
CA PRO A 93 6.73 -17.78 -7.57
C PRO A 93 8.05 -18.40 -7.08
N GLY A 94 8.87 -17.59 -6.40
CA GLY A 94 10.16 -17.99 -5.84
C GLY A 94 11.32 -18.10 -6.82
N THR A 95 11.12 -18.04 -8.15
CA THR A 95 12.21 -18.20 -9.13
C THR A 95 12.87 -16.88 -9.55
N ASN A 96 12.29 -15.73 -9.18
CA ASN A 96 12.84 -14.41 -9.47
C ASN A 96 12.35 -13.41 -8.40
N ARG A 97 12.91 -12.20 -8.40
CA ARG A 97 12.52 -11.10 -7.51
C ARG A 97 12.29 -9.82 -8.31
N LYS A 98 11.06 -9.31 -8.28
CA LYS A 98 10.70 -8.02 -8.88
C LYS A 98 9.85 -7.22 -7.91
N TYR A 99 10.30 -6.02 -7.57
CA TYR A 99 9.57 -5.10 -6.71
C TYR A 99 8.14 -4.89 -7.23
N SER A 100 7.14 -5.23 -6.41
CA SER A 100 5.74 -5.23 -6.79
C SER A 100 4.89 -4.51 -5.75
N ASP A 101 4.19 -3.47 -6.21
CA ASP A 101 3.19 -2.76 -5.42
C ASP A 101 1.97 -3.64 -5.19
N ILE A 102 1.57 -4.41 -6.20
CA ILE A 102 0.41 -5.30 -6.16
C ILE A 102 0.54 -6.30 -5.02
N GLY A 103 1.74 -6.87 -4.81
CA GLY A 103 1.96 -7.80 -3.70
C GLY A 103 1.67 -7.17 -2.32
N PHE A 104 2.04 -5.91 -2.13
CA PHE A 104 1.74 -5.20 -0.89
C PHE A 104 0.29 -4.73 -0.78
N MET A 105 -0.40 -4.47 -1.89
CA MET A 105 -1.85 -4.27 -1.87
C MET A 105 -2.57 -5.52 -1.35
N VAL A 106 -2.18 -6.70 -1.83
CA VAL A 106 -2.73 -7.99 -1.37
C VAL A 106 -2.51 -8.20 0.12
N LEU A 107 -1.31 -7.90 0.63
CA LEU A 107 -1.03 -7.95 2.07
C LEU A 107 -1.97 -7.01 2.87
N GLY A 108 -2.26 -5.82 2.33
CA GLY A 108 -3.26 -4.91 2.90
C GLY A 108 -4.62 -5.58 3.05
N TYR A 109 -5.14 -6.22 2.00
CA TYR A 109 -6.43 -6.92 2.06
C TYR A 109 -6.43 -8.13 3.01
N VAL A 110 -5.32 -8.87 3.07
CA VAL A 110 -5.17 -9.98 4.05
C VAL A 110 -5.29 -9.46 5.48
N ILE A 111 -4.66 -8.31 5.79
CA ILE A 111 -4.79 -7.68 7.12
C ILE A 111 -6.26 -7.34 7.39
N GLU A 112 -6.97 -6.74 6.43
CA GLU A 112 -8.38 -6.38 6.62
C GLU A 112 -9.27 -7.60 6.86
N ILE A 113 -9.05 -8.69 6.11
CA ILE A 113 -9.80 -9.94 6.24
C ILE A 113 -9.56 -10.58 7.61
N ILE A 114 -8.30 -10.70 8.04
CA ILE A 114 -7.97 -11.33 9.32
C ILE A 114 -8.52 -10.50 10.47
N THR A 115 -8.40 -9.17 10.39
CA THR A 115 -8.72 -8.27 11.51
C THR A 115 -10.17 -7.82 11.55
N GLY A 116 -10.89 -7.88 10.44
CA GLY A 116 -12.21 -7.28 10.27
C GLY A 116 -12.22 -5.75 10.30
N LYS A 117 -11.04 -5.10 10.31
CA LYS A 117 -10.88 -3.65 10.34
C LYS A 117 -10.26 -3.19 9.02
N ARG A 118 -10.67 -2.02 8.51
CA ARG A 118 -9.94 -1.37 7.40
C ARG A 118 -8.48 -1.13 7.80
N LEU A 119 -7.59 -1.16 6.83
CA LEU A 119 -6.14 -1.08 7.05
C LEU A 119 -5.74 0.19 7.81
N ASP A 120 -6.34 1.34 7.49
CA ASP A 120 -6.10 2.61 8.17
C ASP A 120 -6.54 2.60 9.64
N VAL A 121 -7.67 1.94 9.92
CA VAL A 121 -8.19 1.79 11.29
C VAL A 121 -7.30 0.85 12.10
N TYR A 122 -6.99 -0.34 11.56
CA TYR A 122 -6.15 -1.32 12.26
C TYR A 122 -4.77 -0.75 12.59
N LEU A 123 -4.07 -0.17 11.60
CA LEU A 123 -2.75 0.39 11.81
C LEU A 123 -2.77 1.55 12.83
N ARG A 124 -3.79 2.42 12.75
CA ARG A 124 -3.91 3.54 13.69
C ARG A 124 -4.14 3.07 15.12
N GLU A 125 -5.09 2.15 15.33
CA GLU A 125 -5.51 1.73 16.67
C GLU A 125 -4.54 0.76 17.33
N GLU A 126 -3.98 -0.18 16.55
CA GLU A 126 -3.22 -1.32 17.10
C GLU A 126 -1.71 -1.09 17.06
N ILE A 127 -1.23 -0.10 16.30
CA ILE A 127 0.20 0.18 16.12
C ILE A 127 0.54 1.62 16.49
N TYR A 128 -0.03 2.60 15.78
CA TYR A 128 0.46 3.98 15.87
C TYR A 128 0.04 4.67 17.17
N LEU A 129 -1.23 4.59 17.57
CA LEU A 129 -1.70 5.23 18.80
C LEU A 129 -1.06 4.64 20.08
N PRO A 130 -0.91 3.31 20.24
CA PRO A 130 -0.20 2.72 21.38
C PRO A 130 1.26 3.17 21.49
N LEU A 131 1.92 3.42 20.35
CA LEU A 131 3.29 3.96 20.31
C LEU A 131 3.37 5.49 20.43
N GLY A 132 2.23 6.18 20.56
CA GLY A 132 2.19 7.65 20.62
C GLY A 132 2.45 8.36 19.28
N MET A 133 2.45 7.63 18.16
CA MET A 133 2.66 8.15 16.80
C MET A 133 1.39 8.82 16.26
N LYS A 134 1.02 9.97 16.83
CA LYS A 134 -0.25 10.66 16.54
C LYS A 134 -0.33 11.26 15.15
N ASN A 135 0.80 11.48 14.50
CA ASN A 135 0.92 12.10 13.18
C ASN A 135 1.18 11.08 12.07
N THR A 136 1.02 9.78 12.36
CA THR A 136 1.13 8.69 11.38
C THR A 136 -0.26 8.17 11.04
N LEU A 137 -0.71 8.41 9.81
CA LEU A 137 -2.09 8.16 9.39
C LEU A 137 -2.26 8.16 7.88
N PHE A 138 -3.32 7.51 7.41
CA PHE A 138 -3.84 7.70 6.05
C PHE A 138 -4.79 8.90 6.02
N ASN A 139 -4.99 9.48 4.83
CA ASN A 139 -5.96 10.55 4.60
C ASN A 139 -5.92 11.67 5.67
N PRO A 140 -4.77 12.35 5.87
CA PRO A 140 -4.53 13.23 7.02
C PRO A 140 -5.58 14.35 7.19
N PHE A 141 -6.21 14.80 6.11
CA PHE A 141 -7.23 15.84 6.13
C PHE A 141 -8.52 15.42 6.86
N LYS A 142 -8.74 14.12 7.07
CA LYS A 142 -9.88 13.60 7.85
C LYS A 142 -9.68 13.75 9.36
N TYR A 143 -8.43 13.87 9.83
CA TYR A 143 -8.10 13.73 11.26
C TYR A 143 -7.32 14.92 11.84
N LEU A 144 -6.62 15.69 11.01
CA LEU A 144 -5.80 16.80 11.47
C LEU A 144 -6.61 18.10 11.47
N GLU A 145 -6.44 18.88 12.54
CA GLU A 145 -6.82 20.28 12.56
C GLU A 145 -5.85 21.11 11.71
N ASN A 146 -6.40 21.98 10.85
CA ASN A 146 -5.67 22.85 9.93
C ASN A 146 -4.60 22.08 9.12
N PRO A 147 -5.00 21.03 8.37
CA PRO A 147 -4.05 20.11 7.75
C PRO A 147 -3.15 20.78 6.71
N ARG A 148 -3.63 21.84 6.04
CA ARG A 148 -2.84 22.60 5.06
C ARG A 148 -1.60 23.27 5.64
N ASP A 149 -1.59 23.56 6.93
CA ASP A 149 -0.44 24.19 7.61
C ASP A 149 0.60 23.16 8.07
N LYS A 150 0.23 21.86 8.08
CA LYS A 150 1.01 20.75 8.64
C LYS A 150 1.54 19.80 7.58
N VAL A 151 0.80 19.61 6.48
CA VAL A 151 1.13 18.63 5.44
C VAL A 151 1.89 19.31 4.30
N ALA A 152 3.03 18.74 3.94
CA ALA A 152 3.81 19.19 2.80
C ALA A 152 3.06 18.97 1.47
N ALA A 153 3.27 19.86 0.51
CA ALA A 153 2.87 19.62 -0.87
C ALA A 153 3.72 18.49 -1.48
N THR A 154 3.07 17.53 -2.13
CA THR A 154 3.73 16.34 -2.68
C THR A 154 4.16 16.54 -4.13
N SER A 155 3.26 17.01 -4.98
CA SER A 155 3.53 17.21 -6.42
C SER A 155 2.45 18.09 -7.07
N TRP A 156 2.75 18.62 -8.25
CA TRP A 156 1.72 19.14 -9.15
C TRP A 156 1.10 17.97 -9.94
N GLY A 157 -0.11 17.56 -9.58
CA GLY A 157 -0.81 16.44 -10.22
C GLY A 157 -0.11 15.10 -10.07
N ASN A 158 -0.42 14.16 -10.96
CA ASN A 158 0.18 12.82 -11.04
C ASN A 158 0.93 12.58 -12.37
N PRO A 159 1.99 13.38 -12.66
CA PRO A 159 2.69 13.35 -13.96
C PRO A 159 3.46 12.05 -14.20
N TYR A 160 3.92 11.39 -13.12
CA TYR A 160 4.61 10.11 -13.24
C TYR A 160 3.68 9.00 -13.72
N GLU A 161 2.47 8.90 -13.16
CA GLU A 161 1.48 7.94 -13.65
C GLU A 161 1.06 8.23 -15.09
N TYR A 162 0.82 9.50 -15.41
CA TYR A 162 0.55 9.90 -16.79
C TYR A 162 1.66 9.42 -17.74
N LYS A 163 2.93 9.62 -17.35
CA LYS A 163 4.10 9.18 -18.12
C LYS A 163 4.18 7.66 -18.25
N MET A 164 3.95 6.92 -17.17
CA MET A 164 3.98 5.44 -17.17
C MET A 164 2.97 4.86 -18.14
N ILE A 165 1.77 5.44 -18.24
CA ILE A 165 0.75 5.02 -19.21
C ILE A 165 1.08 5.47 -20.63
N LYS A 166 1.52 6.73 -20.80
CA LYS A 166 1.78 7.30 -22.12
C LYS A 166 2.97 6.66 -22.82
N GLU A 167 4.06 6.45 -22.09
CA GLU A 167 5.33 5.98 -22.67
C GLU A 167 5.44 4.47 -22.71
N LYS A 168 4.72 3.73 -21.84
CA LYS A 168 4.70 2.26 -21.78
C LYS A 168 6.10 1.61 -21.75
N ASN A 169 7.09 2.33 -21.23
CA ASN A 169 8.51 1.95 -21.26
C ASN A 169 8.97 1.19 -20.01
N VAL A 170 8.28 1.36 -18.88
CA VAL A 170 8.62 0.71 -17.61
C VAL A 170 7.73 -0.51 -17.32
N TYR A 171 6.46 -0.44 -17.69
CA TYR A 171 5.47 -1.49 -17.40
C TYR A 171 4.67 -1.84 -18.66
N GLN A 172 4.23 -3.10 -18.73
CA GLN A 172 3.29 -3.54 -19.76
C GLN A 172 1.89 -2.98 -19.44
N VAL A 173 1.49 -1.96 -20.19
CA VAL A 173 0.23 -1.23 -20.03
C VAL A 173 -0.59 -1.37 -21.32
N GLU A 174 -1.79 -1.91 -21.20
CA GLU A 174 -2.70 -2.10 -22.35
C GLU A 174 -3.59 -0.87 -22.54
N GLU A 175 -3.91 -0.21 -21.43
CA GLU A 175 -4.79 0.94 -21.32
C GLU A 175 -4.34 2.11 -22.21
N ASN A 176 -5.32 2.86 -22.74
CA ASN A 176 -5.07 4.06 -23.51
C ASN A 176 -5.05 5.29 -22.60
N ILE A 177 -4.07 6.16 -22.77
CA ILE A 177 -3.96 7.42 -22.02
C ILE A 177 -5.20 8.31 -22.16
N ASN A 178 -5.86 8.26 -23.31
CA ASN A 178 -7.04 9.08 -23.62
C ASN A 178 -8.35 8.55 -23.00
N GLU A 179 -8.35 7.31 -22.48
CA GLU A 179 -9.52 6.72 -21.82
C GLU A 179 -9.67 7.18 -20.36
N TRP A 180 -8.60 7.76 -19.78
CA TRP A 180 -8.65 8.32 -18.43
C TRP A 180 -8.71 9.83 -18.45
N ASN A 181 -9.81 10.39 -17.92
CA ASN A 181 -10.06 11.82 -17.85
C ASN A 181 -9.96 12.40 -16.42
N LYS A 182 -9.56 11.59 -15.43
CA LYS A 182 -9.52 11.99 -14.01
C LYS A 182 -8.12 12.41 -13.54
N TRP A 183 -7.22 12.76 -14.46
CA TRP A 183 -5.87 13.27 -14.13
C TRP A 183 -5.97 14.48 -13.19
N ARG A 184 -5.20 14.46 -12.10
CA ARG A 184 -5.16 15.57 -11.15
C ARG A 184 -4.29 16.68 -11.72
N ASN A 185 -4.82 17.90 -11.77
CA ASN A 185 -4.15 19.10 -12.32
C ASN A 185 -4.07 20.23 -11.28
N TYR A 186 -3.72 19.88 -10.04
CA TYR A 186 -3.57 20.79 -8.91
C TYR A 186 -2.42 20.33 -8.00
N THR A 187 -1.95 21.18 -7.10
CA THR A 187 -0.94 20.82 -6.09
C THR A 187 -1.55 19.85 -5.08
N LEU A 188 -1.02 18.62 -5.03
CA LEU A 188 -1.45 17.60 -4.10
C LEU A 188 -0.93 17.92 -2.69
N ILE A 189 -1.84 18.00 -1.72
CA ILE A 189 -1.53 18.20 -0.30
C ILE A 189 -2.46 17.29 0.51
N GLY A 190 -1.89 16.32 1.25
CA GLY A 190 -2.67 15.38 2.07
C GLY A 190 -3.46 14.31 1.31
N GLU A 191 -3.14 14.13 0.03
CA GLU A 191 -3.65 13.06 -0.83
C GLU A 191 -2.48 12.19 -1.28
N ALA A 192 -2.66 10.88 -1.31
CA ALA A 192 -1.64 9.97 -1.83
C ALA A 192 -1.30 10.32 -3.28
N ASN A 193 0.00 10.40 -3.60
CA ASN A 193 0.43 10.63 -4.97
C ASN A 193 0.15 9.43 -5.88
N ASP A 194 0.34 8.22 -5.36
CA ASP A 194 0.05 6.96 -6.05
C ASP A 194 -1.43 6.86 -6.43
N GLY A 195 -1.73 6.62 -7.70
CA GLY A 195 -3.09 6.60 -8.24
C GLY A 195 -3.84 5.32 -7.95
N ASN A 196 -3.18 4.17 -7.84
CA ASN A 196 -3.84 2.96 -7.36
C ASN A 196 -4.31 3.12 -5.92
N CYS A 197 -3.50 3.77 -5.07
CA CYS A 197 -3.88 4.12 -3.72
C CYS A 197 -5.02 5.15 -3.73
N PHE A 198 -4.85 6.27 -4.43
CA PHE A 198 -5.80 7.38 -4.41
C PHE A 198 -7.15 7.05 -5.06
N TYR A 199 -7.15 6.58 -6.31
CA TYR A 199 -8.38 6.37 -7.08
C TYR A 199 -9.02 5.00 -6.84
N ALA A 200 -8.21 3.93 -6.78
CA ALA A 200 -8.75 2.57 -6.68
C ALA A 200 -8.98 2.11 -5.23
N ASN A 201 -8.40 2.79 -4.25
CA ASN A 201 -8.40 2.35 -2.84
C ASN A 201 -8.71 3.47 -1.84
N GLU A 202 -9.36 4.55 -2.28
CA GLU A 202 -9.82 5.64 -1.41
C GLU A 202 -8.70 6.26 -0.53
N GLY A 203 -7.47 6.24 -1.04
CA GLY A 203 -6.28 6.75 -0.35
C GLY A 203 -5.68 5.79 0.70
N ILE A 204 -6.13 4.52 0.76
CA ILE A 204 -5.71 3.55 1.78
C ILE A 204 -5.32 2.23 1.12
N ALA A 205 -4.03 1.97 0.95
CA ALA A 205 -3.54 0.73 0.35
C ALA A 205 -2.27 0.23 1.06
N GLY A 206 -2.00 -1.07 0.96
CA GLY A 206 -0.83 -1.67 1.63
C GLY A 206 0.52 -1.24 1.03
N HIS A 207 0.55 -0.69 -0.19
CA HIS A 207 1.79 -0.29 -0.85
C HIS A 207 2.13 1.20 -0.72
N ALA A 208 1.16 2.06 -0.43
CA ALA A 208 1.27 3.52 -0.40
C ALA A 208 0.11 4.18 0.38
N GLY A 209 0.19 5.49 0.64
CA GLY A 209 -0.90 6.29 1.22
C GLY A 209 -0.72 6.70 2.68
N LEU A 210 0.31 6.19 3.35
CA LEU A 210 0.63 6.61 4.71
C LEU A 210 1.29 8.00 4.70
N PHE A 211 0.91 8.83 5.67
CA PHE A 211 1.54 10.11 5.95
C PHE A 211 2.18 10.06 7.33
N SER A 212 3.35 10.68 7.51
CA SER A 212 4.00 10.77 8.83
C SER A 212 4.97 11.94 8.95
N THR A 213 5.45 12.15 10.18
CA THR A 213 6.61 13.00 10.50
C THR A 213 7.85 12.13 10.72
N VAL A 214 9.04 12.74 10.62
CA VAL A 214 10.30 12.03 10.94
C VAL A 214 10.31 11.55 12.39
N SER A 215 9.77 12.34 13.33
CA SER A 215 9.74 12.00 14.76
C SER A 215 8.91 10.76 15.05
N ASP A 216 7.73 10.64 14.43
CA ASP A 216 6.90 9.44 14.56
C ASP A 216 7.60 8.22 13.95
N LEU A 217 8.18 8.34 12.75
CA LEU A 217 8.92 7.24 12.12
C LEU A 217 10.12 6.78 12.94
N ALA A 218 10.79 7.70 13.64
CA ALA A 218 11.90 7.38 14.53
C ALA A 218 11.47 6.50 15.71
N VAL A 219 10.21 6.57 16.17
CA VAL A 219 9.68 5.69 17.21
C VAL A 219 9.69 4.23 16.73
N LEU A 220 9.13 3.94 15.56
CA LEU A 220 9.18 2.59 14.98
C LEU A 220 10.60 2.16 14.66
N GLY A 221 11.42 3.05 14.13
CA GLY A 221 12.84 2.79 13.88
C GLY A 221 13.57 2.34 15.15
N GLN A 222 13.38 3.07 16.25
CA GLN A 222 14.00 2.77 17.53
C GLN A 222 13.44 1.48 18.15
N LEU A 223 12.14 1.22 18.02
CA LEU A 223 11.51 -0.03 18.46
C LEU A 223 12.21 -1.24 17.82
N MET A 224 12.37 -1.21 16.50
CA MET A 224 13.05 -2.28 15.75
C MET A 224 14.52 -2.44 16.15
N LEU A 225 15.25 -1.33 16.35
CA LEU A 225 16.65 -1.38 16.79
C LEU A 225 16.83 -1.95 18.20
N ASN A 226 15.82 -1.79 19.06
CA ASN A 226 15.82 -2.36 20.41
C ASN A 226 15.50 -3.87 20.41
N GLY A 227 15.25 -4.48 19.26
CA GLY A 227 14.78 -5.87 19.16
C GLY A 227 13.39 -6.09 19.75
N ALA A 228 12.65 -5.00 20.01
CA ALA A 228 11.30 -5.05 20.51
C ALA A 228 10.32 -5.26 19.36
N PHE A 229 9.25 -5.99 19.63
CA PHE A 229 8.15 -6.23 18.71
C PHE A 229 6.84 -5.70 19.33
N LEU A 230 5.88 -5.30 18.48
CA LEU A 230 4.57 -4.75 18.86
C LEU A 230 3.68 -5.74 19.63
#